data_AF-A0A4Y3VEM7-F1
#
_entry.id   AF-A0A4Y3VEM7-F1
#
_cell.length_a   1.000
_cell.length_b   1.000
_cell.length_c   1.000
_cell.angle_alpha   90.00
_cell.angle_beta   90.00
_cell.angle_gamma   90.00
#
_symmetry.space_group_name_H-M   'P 1'
#
loop_
_entity.id
_entity.type
_entity.pdbx_description
1 polymer ?
#
loop_
_entity_poly.entity_id
_entity_poly.type
_entity_poly.pdbx_seq_one_letter_code
_entity_poly.pdbx_strand_id
1 'polypeptide(L)' 'MCGVSPVEYSIVFTRLRHDPRTQAYYERRTQEGKTRREIIRCLKRYAAREVFNLIRTVSSVPPL' A
#
# COMPACT_ATOMS: atom_id res chain seq x y z
N MET A 1 17.52 -8.76 -4.31
CA MET A 1 17.27 -8.16 -5.63
C MET A 1 15.81 -7.73 -5.75
N CYS A 2 15.55 -6.42 -5.76
CA CYS A 2 14.54 -5.74 -6.58
C CYS A 2 14.66 -4.24 -6.22
N GLY A 3 15.11 -3.45 -7.19
CA GLY A 3 15.39 -2.02 -7.08
C GLY A 3 14.30 -1.24 -6.34
N VAL A 4 14.73 -0.37 -5.44
CA VAL A 4 13.86 0.58 -4.73
C VAL A 4 14.12 1.96 -5.31
N SER A 5 13.28 2.36 -6.26
CA SER A 5 13.16 3.74 -6.71
C SER A 5 12.81 4.63 -5.50
N PRO A 6 13.55 5.72 -5.24
CA PRO A 6 13.37 6.53 -4.04
C PRO A 6 12.19 7.52 -4.08
N VAL A 7 11.29 7.48 -5.07
CA VAL A 7 10.50 8.67 -5.41
C VAL A 7 9.02 8.71 -4.95
N GLU A 8 8.48 7.68 -4.30
CA GLU A 8 7.05 7.69 -3.92
C GLU A 8 6.83 7.31 -2.45
N TYR A 9 7.19 8.17 -1.51
CA TYR A 9 6.94 7.96 -0.08
C TYR A 9 5.66 8.63 0.44
N SER A 10 5.04 9.53 -0.33
CA SER A 10 3.95 10.38 0.18
C SER A 10 2.63 9.63 0.37
N ILE A 11 2.20 8.81 -0.61
CA ILE A 11 0.88 8.16 -0.59
C ILE A 11 0.76 7.16 0.57
N VAL A 12 1.83 6.39 0.82
CA VAL A 12 1.85 5.42 1.92
C VAL A 12 1.85 6.11 3.27
N PHE A 13 2.50 7.27 3.40
CA PHE A 13 2.51 8.02 4.66
C PHE A 13 1.13 8.59 4.99
N THR A 14 0.43 9.14 4.00
CA THR A 14 -0.96 9.60 4.16
C THR A 14 -1.89 8.45 4.53
N ARG A 15 -1.75 7.28 3.89
CA ARG A 15 -2.53 6.08 4.25
C ARG A 15 -2.16 5.55 5.64
N LEU A 16 -0.88 5.51 6.02
CA LEU A 16 -0.47 5.13 7.38
C LEU A 16 -1.05 6.05 8.46
N ARG A 17 -1.31 7.31 8.13
CA ARG A 17 -1.86 8.28 9.06
C ARG A 17 -3.39 8.23 9.17
N HIS A 18 -4.09 7.89 8.09
CA HIS A 18 -5.56 7.95 8.03
C HIS A 18 -6.25 6.58 7.97
N ASP A 19 -5.58 5.52 7.53
CA ASP A 19 -6.16 4.20 7.37
C ASP A 19 -5.72 3.27 8.52
N PRO A 20 -6.62 2.94 9.46
CA PRO A 20 -6.30 2.06 10.60
C PRO A 20 -5.93 0.64 10.15
N ARG A 21 -6.40 0.19 8.98
CA ARG A 21 -6.06 -1.13 8.42
C ARG A 21 -4.58 -1.19 8.02
N THR A 22 -4.06 -0.10 7.46
CA THR A 22 -2.63 0.03 7.13
C THR A 22 -1.77 0.07 8.40
N GLN A 23 -2.25 0.70 9.48
CA GLN A 23 -1.56 0.69 10.79
C GLN A 23 -1.48 -0.71 11.39
N ALA A 24 -2.60 -1.44 11.45
CA ALA A 24 -2.62 -2.82 11.95
C ALA A 24 -1.69 -3.73 11.13
N TYR A 25 -1.63 -3.54 9.81
CA TYR A 25 -0.68 -4.27 8.97
C TYR A 25 0.77 -3.90 9.26
N TYR A 26 1.05 -2.62 9.49
CA TYR A 26 2.38 -2.15 9.87
C TYR A 26 2.83 -2.76 11.20
N GLU A 27 1.97 -2.76 12.21
CA GLU A 27 2.24 -3.35 13.53
C GLU A 27 2.47 -4.85 13.44
N ARG A 28 1.60 -5.59 12.73
CA ARG A 28 1.76 -7.03 12.54
C ARG A 28 3.11 -7.37 11.90
N ARG A 29 3.50 -6.61 10.87
CA ARG A 29 4.78 -6.84 10.16
C ARG A 29 5.99 -6.38 10.96
N THR A 30 5.81 -5.43 11.87
CA THR A 30 6.83 -5.03 12.84
C THR A 30 7.06 -6.15 13.86
N GLN A 31 5.99 -6.81 14.34
CA GLN A 31 6.08 -7.98 15.22
C GLN A 31 6.69 -9.21 14.52
N GLU A 32 6.49 -9.37 13.22
CA GLU A 32 7.17 -10.39 12.40
C GLU A 32 8.69 -10.11 12.20
N GLY A 33 9.24 -9.04 12.78
CA GLY A 33 10.67 -8.71 12.67
C GLY A 33 11.09 -8.12 11.33
N LYS A 34 10.14 -7.65 10.51
CA LYS A 34 10.48 -7.04 9.22
C LYS A 34 11.03 -5.65 9.40
N THR A 35 12.01 -5.30 8.58
CA THR A 35 12.53 -3.94 8.59
C THR A 35 11.49 -2.97 8.07
N ARG A 36 11.46 -1.75 8.62
CA ARG A 36 10.56 -0.68 8.18
C ARG A 36 10.58 -0.47 6.66
N ARG A 37 11.74 -0.64 6.01
CA ARG A 37 11.91 -0.55 4.55
C ARG A 37 11.14 -1.64 3.80
N GLU A 38 11.15 -2.88 4.31
CA GLU A 38 10.39 -3.98 3.73
C GLU A 38 8.89 -3.82 3.93
N ILE A 39 8.48 -3.35 5.10
CA ILE A 39 7.07 -3.07 5.39
C ILE A 39 6.55 -2.00 4.44
N ILE A 40 7.27 -0.88 4.28
CA ILE A 40 6.92 0.19 3.34
C ILE A 40 6.88 -0.35 1.89
N ARG A 41 7.85 -1.17 1.46
CA ARG A 41 7.84 -1.77 0.13
C ARG A 41 6.60 -2.64 -0.09
N CYS A 42 6.22 -3.41 0.92
CA CYS A 42 5.04 -4.27 0.87
C CYS A 42 3.74 -3.46 0.81
N LEU A 43 3.65 -2.39 1.63
CA LEU A 43 2.53 -1.46 1.65
C LEU A 43 2.35 -0.71 0.33
N LYS A 44 3.44 -0.26 -0.30
CA LYS A 44 3.39 0.37 -1.63
C LYS A 44 2.75 -0.57 -2.66
N ARG A 45 3.20 -1.83 -2.70
CA ARG A 45 2.67 -2.85 -3.62
C ARG A 45 1.19 -3.14 -3.35
N TYR A 46 0.81 -3.21 -2.07
CA TYR A 46 -0.57 -3.46 -1.68
C TYR A 46 -1.49 -2.29 -2.09
N ALA A 47 -1.10 -1.05 -1.79
CA ALA A 47 -1.86 0.14 -2.15
C ALA A 47 -2.02 0.28 -3.67
N ALA A 48 -0.96 0.07 -4.46
CA ALA A 48 -1.05 0.09 -5.92
C ALA A 48 -2.03 -0.97 -6.45
N ARG A 49 -2.05 -2.16 -5.85
CA ARG A 49 -2.95 -3.24 -6.25
C ARG A 49 -4.41 -2.97 -5.87
N GLU A 50 -4.66 -2.37 -4.71
CA GLU A 50 -6.01 -1.92 -4.33
C GLU A 50 -6.52 -0.84 -5.26
N VAL A 51 -5.71 0.20 -5.54
CA VAL A 51 -6.09 1.30 -6.43
C VAL A 51 -6.38 0.77 -7.84
N PHE A 52 -5.50 -0.08 -8.38
CA PHE A 52 -5.72 -0.71 -9.68
C PHE A 52 -7.01 -1.54 -9.72
N ASN A 53 -7.30 -2.30 -8.65
CA ASN A 53 -8.53 -3.09 -8.60
C ASN A 53 -9.78 -2.20 -8.51
N LEU A 54 -9.73 -1.13 -7.71
CA LEU A 54 -10.84 -0.16 -7.62
C LEU A 54 -11.12 0.51 -8.97
N ILE A 55 -10.08 0.99 -9.66
CA ILE A 55 -10.22 1.60 -11.00
C ILE A 55 -10.83 0.60 -11.98
N ARG A 56 -10.37 -0.65 -11.95
CA ARG A 56 -10.91 -1.71 -12.81
C ARG A 56 -12.38 -2.02 -12.50
N THR A 57 -12.77 -2.02 -11.23
CA THR A 57 -14.17 -2.20 -10.82
C THR A 57 -15.06 -1.05 -11.32
N VAL A 58 -14.61 0.20 -11.17
CA VAL A 58 -15.34 1.38 -11.64
C VAL A 58 -15.50 1.38 -13.16
N SER A 59 -14.47 0.96 -13.90
CA SER A 59 -14.53 0.90 -15.37
C SER A 59 -15.47 -0.18 -15.92
N SER A 60 -15.87 -1.16 -15.10
CA SER A 60 -16.81 -2.22 -15.51
C SER A 60 -18.28 -1.87 -15.28
N VAL A 61 -18.57 -0.68 -14.72
CA VAL A 61 -19.95 -0.19 -14.64
C VAL A 61 -20.39 0.20 -16.05
N PRO A 62 -21.35 -0.51 -16.66
CA PRO A 62 -21.86 -0.09 -17.96
C PRO A 62 -22.51 1.30 -17.79
N PRO A 63 -22.17 2.28 -18.65
CA PRO A 63 -22.94 3.52 -18.69
C PRO A 63 -24.37 3.16 -19.08
N LEU A 64 -25.34 3.66 -18.30
CA LEU A 64 -26.77 3.59 -18.60
C LEU A 64 -27.08 4.43 -19.85
#